data_AF-A0A6A4RG66-F1
#
_entry.id   AF-A0A6A4RG66-F1
#
_cell.length_a   1.000
_cell.length_b   1.000
_cell.length_c   1.000
_cell.angle_alpha   90.00
_cell.angle_beta   90.00
_cell.angle_gamma   90.00
#
_symmetry.space_group_name_H-M   'P 1'
#
loop_
_entity.id
_entity.type
_entity.pdbx_description
1 polymer ?
#
loop_
_entity_poly.entity_id
_entity_poly.type
_entity_poly.pdbx_seq_one_letter_code
_entity_poly.pdbx_strand_id
1 'polypeptide(L)'
;MNYKLTKRHYDALYKLREECDYEDSRSDGEVIFVLRNKLSPGIGDKTLSDLEGLGMIEAGINKWFGSLGYRITEPGRREFKAKPQKSIKPKVKHTLRPLSSRLGSPKGRFDR
;
A
#
# COMPACT_ATOMS: atom_id res chain seq x y z
N MET A 1 -12.47 21.27 12.23
CA MET A 1 -12.03 20.32 13.28
C MET A 1 -10.60 19.89 12.95
N ASN A 2 -9.63 20.11 13.83
CA ASN A 2 -8.24 19.68 13.62
C ASN A 2 -8.08 18.24 14.13
N TYR A 3 -8.33 17.25 13.27
CA TYR A 3 -8.03 15.85 13.59
C TYR A 3 -6.56 15.56 13.26
N LYS A 4 -5.86 14.82 14.13
CA LYS A 4 -4.46 14.42 13.91
C LYS A 4 -4.40 12.95 13.56
N LEU A 5 -4.38 12.65 12.26
CA LEU A 5 -4.20 11.29 11.77
C LEU A 5 -2.83 10.75 12.20
N THR A 6 -2.82 9.59 12.86
CA THR A 6 -1.57 8.89 13.18
C THR A 6 -1.07 8.12 11.96
N LYS A 7 0.18 7.65 12.01
CA LYS A 7 0.77 6.83 10.93
C LYS A 7 -0.11 5.62 10.57
N ARG A 8 -0.72 4.96 11.57
CA ARG A 8 -1.60 3.80 11.35
C ARG A 8 -2.86 4.16 10.57
N HIS A 9 -3.42 5.35 10.79
CA HIS A 9 -4.59 5.82 10.05
C HIS A 9 -4.22 6.07 8.58
N TYR A 10 -3.06 6.69 8.33
CA TYR A 10 -2.55 6.89 6.97
C TYR A 10 -2.26 5.56 6.27
N ASP A 11 -1.61 4.61 6.94
CA ASP A 11 -1.33 3.28 6.38
C ASP A 11 -2.63 2.53 6.06
N ALA A 12 -3.64 2.63 6.93
CA ALA A 12 -4.96 2.04 6.71
C ALA A 12 -5.67 2.65 5.50
N LEU A 13 -5.74 3.98 5.43
CA LEU A 13 -6.35 4.69 4.31
C LEU A 13 -5.62 4.43 2.99
N TYR A 14 -4.29 4.34 3.02
CA TYR A 14 -3.49 4.04 1.83
C TYR A 14 -3.81 2.65 1.28
N LYS A 15 -3.84 1.65 2.16
CA LYS A 15 -4.21 0.28 1.79
C LYS A 15 -5.63 0.20 1.27
N LEU A 16 -6.57 0.85 1.95
CA LEU A 16 -7.97 0.84 1.56
C LEU A 16 -8.17 1.51 0.20
N ARG A 17 -7.40 2.57 -0.09
CA ARG A 17 -7.34 3.17 -1.42
C ARG A 17 -6.81 2.20 -2.48
N GLU A 18 -5.68 1.53 -2.24
CA GLU A 18 -5.11 0.57 -3.20
C GLU A 18 -6.11 -0.53 -3.55
N GLU A 19 -6.77 -1.10 -2.53
CA GLU A 19 -7.77 -2.15 -2.73
C GLU A 19 -9.02 -1.61 -3.44
N CYS A 20 -9.49 -0.40 -3.11
CA CYS A 20 -10.61 0.22 -3.82
C CYS A 20 -10.26 0.50 -5.29
N ASP A 21 -9.06 1.04 -5.57
CA ASP A 21 -8.61 1.33 -6.93
C ASP A 21 -8.48 0.02 -7.74
N TYR A 22 -8.05 -1.07 -7.10
CA TYR A 22 -7.99 -2.40 -7.70
C TYR A 22 -9.38 -2.97 -8.01
N GLU A 23 -10.29 -2.97 -7.03
CA GLU A 23 -11.66 -3.44 -7.23
C GLU A 23 -12.38 -2.59 -8.28
N ASP A 24 -12.28 -1.25 -8.21
CA ASP A 24 -12.89 -0.33 -9.18
C ASP A 24 -12.39 -0.61 -10.62
N SER A 25 -11.10 -0.96 -10.80
CA SER A 25 -10.53 -1.32 -12.10
C SER A 25 -11.06 -2.65 -12.67
N ARG A 26 -11.58 -3.52 -11.80
CA ARG A 26 -12.03 -4.87 -12.13
C ARG A 26 -13.56 -4.98 -12.26
N SER A 27 -14.29 -4.02 -11.71
CA SER A 27 -15.74 -4.12 -11.46
C SER A 27 -16.63 -3.57 -12.58
N ASP A 28 -16.09 -3.20 -13.75
CA ASP A 28 -16.84 -2.57 -14.85
C ASP A 28 -17.77 -1.41 -14.39
N GLY A 29 -17.34 -0.67 -13.37
CA GLY A 29 -18.09 0.47 -12.81
C GLY A 29 -19.00 0.14 -11.62
N GLU A 30 -19.06 -1.11 -11.15
CA GLU A 30 -19.74 -1.42 -9.90
C GLU A 30 -18.93 -0.98 -8.67
N VAL A 31 -19.61 -0.29 -7.76
CA VAL A 31 -19.04 0.14 -6.49
C VAL A 31 -19.03 -1.04 -5.51
N ILE A 32 -17.84 -1.54 -5.19
CA ILE A 32 -17.65 -2.63 -4.22
C ILE A 32 -17.02 -2.09 -2.93
N PHE A 33 -17.56 -2.50 -1.78
CA PHE A 33 -16.96 -2.25 -0.47
C PHE A 33 -15.86 -3.28 -0.18
N VAL A 34 -14.64 -2.84 0.12
CA VAL A 34 -13.52 -3.76 0.37
C VAL A 34 -13.72 -4.48 1.69
N LEU A 35 -13.62 -5.81 1.67
CA LEU A 35 -13.79 -6.62 2.88
C LEU A 35 -12.75 -6.31 3.94
N ARG A 36 -13.17 -6.40 5.21
CA ARG A 36 -12.27 -6.30 6.37
C ARG A 36 -11.05 -7.22 6.26
N ASN A 37 -11.25 -8.44 5.76
CA ASN A 37 -10.20 -9.46 5.67
C ASN A 37 -9.16 -9.17 4.56
N LYS A 38 -9.48 -8.27 3.62
CA LYS A 38 -8.55 -7.80 2.59
C LYS A 38 -7.67 -6.66 3.11
N LEU A 39 -8.12 -5.97 4.14
CA LEU A 39 -7.30 -4.98 4.84
C LEU A 39 -6.18 -5.71 5.60
N SER A 40 -4.98 -5.15 5.55
CA SER A 40 -3.79 -5.73 6.20
C SER A 40 -4.06 -6.05 7.68
N PRO A 41 -3.58 -7.18 8.23
CA PRO A 41 -3.83 -7.61 9.61
C PRO A 41 -3.35 -6.61 10.68
N GLY A 42 -2.59 -5.57 10.29
CA GLY A 42 -2.19 -4.47 11.19
C GLY A 42 -3.25 -3.38 11.40
N ILE A 43 -4.39 -3.43 10.69
CA ILE A 43 -5.46 -2.42 10.78
C ILE A 43 -6.52 -2.89 11.78
N GLY A 44 -6.46 -2.36 13.00
CA GLY A 44 -7.42 -2.68 14.06
C GLY A 44 -8.79 -2.01 13.87
N ASP A 45 -9.83 -2.59 14.49
CA ASP A 45 -11.21 -2.08 14.52
C ASP A 45 -11.31 -0.61 14.90
N LYS A 46 -10.55 -0.23 15.93
CA LYS A 46 -10.54 1.13 16.46
C LYS A 46 -10.10 2.15 15.40
N THR A 47 -9.06 1.83 14.63
CA THR A 47 -8.57 2.70 13.55
C THR A 47 -9.64 2.88 12.47
N LEU A 48 -10.40 1.84 12.14
CA LEU A 48 -11.47 1.94 11.15
C LEU A 48 -12.64 2.77 11.68
N SER A 49 -13.05 2.54 12.93
CA SER A 49 -14.10 3.34 13.57
C SER A 49 -13.70 4.82 13.69
N ASP A 50 -12.44 5.10 14.03
CA ASP A 50 -11.91 6.47 14.07
C ASP A 50 -11.94 7.11 12.66
N LEU A 51 -11.57 6.37 11.61
CA LEU A 51 -11.62 6.87 10.23
C LEU A 51 -13.05 7.08 9.70
N GLU A 52 -13.98 6.21 10.10
CA GLU A 52 -15.40 6.30 9.77
C GLU A 52 -16.02 7.52 10.46
N GLY A 53 -15.75 7.73 11.75
CA GLY A 53 -16.19 8.90 12.49
C GLY A 53 -15.63 10.22 11.96
N LEU A 54 -14.49 10.18 11.27
CA LEU A 54 -13.91 11.33 10.56
C LEU A 54 -14.46 11.51 9.13
N GLY A 55 -15.34 10.63 8.66
CA GLY A 55 -15.92 10.65 7.32
C GLY A 55 -14.92 10.35 6.20
N MET A 56 -13.77 9.74 6.52
CA MET A 56 -12.74 9.40 5.53
C MET A 56 -12.97 8.05 4.84
N ILE A 57 -13.76 7.20 5.49
CA ILE A 57 -14.22 5.92 4.95
C ILE A 57 -15.71 5.77 5.20
N GLU A 58 -16.36 4.97 4.36
CA GLU A 58 -17.75 4.54 4.51
C GLU A 58 -17.78 3.03 4.74
N ALA A 59 -18.55 2.60 5.74
CA ALA A 59 -18.87 1.20 5.95
C ALA A 59 -20.13 0.82 5.16
N GLY A 60 -20.13 -0.35 4.54
CA GLY A 60 -21.26 -0.83 3.75
C GLY A 60 -21.22 -2.33 3.53
N ILE A 61 -22.32 -2.89 3.02
CA ILE A 61 -22.39 -4.31 2.69
C ILE A 61 -21.72 -4.54 1.35
N ASN A 62 -20.72 -5.41 1.31
CA ASN A 62 -20.13 -5.86 0.06
C ASN A 62 -21.17 -6.71 -0.71
N LYS A 63 -21.47 -6.29 -1.94
CA LYS A 63 -22.46 -6.91 -2.82
C LYS A 63 -22.17 -8.39 -3.15
N TRP A 64 -20.91 -8.79 -3.19
CA TRP A 64 -20.48 -10.13 -3.59
C TRP A 64 -20.51 -11.14 -2.46
N PHE A 65 -20.17 -10.70 -1.26
CA PHE A 65 -19.98 -11.58 -0.10
C PHE A 65 -21.03 -11.36 1.00
N GLY A 66 -21.93 -10.38 0.85
CA GLY A 66 -22.97 -10.06 1.84
C GLY A 66 -22.43 -9.68 3.23
N SER A 67 -21.16 -9.28 3.31
CA SER A 67 -20.45 -9.01 4.56
C SER A 67 -20.02 -7.56 4.65
N LEU A 68 -19.72 -7.11 5.87
CA LEU A 68 -19.29 -5.75 6.13
C LEU A 68 -17.95 -5.46 5.42
N GLY A 69 -17.95 -4.42 4.60
CA GLY A 69 -16.77 -3.87 3.95
C GLY A 69 -16.67 -2.37 4.17
N TYR A 70 -15.57 -1.81 3.68
CA TYR A 70 -15.22 -0.41 3.84
C TYR A 70 -14.77 0.17 2.51
N ARG A 71 -15.08 1.44 2.26
CA ARG A 71 -14.66 2.15 1.05
C ARG A 71 -14.10 3.51 1.40
N ILE A 72 -13.09 3.97 0.66
CA ILE A 72 -12.50 5.29 0.88
C ILE A 72 -13.39 6.36 0.25
N THR A 73 -13.68 7.42 0.99
CA THR A 73 -14.48 8.54 0.51
C THR A 73 -13.60 9.57 -0.22
N GLU A 74 -14.24 10.51 -0.93
CA GLU A 74 -13.52 11.66 -1.51
C GLU A 74 -12.64 12.43 -0.51
N PRO A 75 -13.12 12.84 0.69
CA PRO A 75 -12.27 13.54 1.65
C PRO A 75 -11.08 12.69 2.11
N GLY A 76 -11.26 11.38 2.31
CA GLY A 76 -10.14 10.46 2.59
C GLY A 76 -9.09 10.45 1.47
N ARG A 77 -9.52 10.51 0.20
CA ARG A 77 -8.60 10.63 -0.96
C ARG A 77 -7.92 12.00 -1.03
N ARG A 78 -8.59 13.08 -0.64
CA ARG A 78 -8.05 14.45 -0.65
C ARG A 78 -6.94 14.65 0.39
N GLU A 79 -7.00 13.98 1.53
CA GLU A 79 -5.93 14.02 2.55
C GLU A 79 -4.55 13.62 1.99
N PHE A 80 -4.50 12.64 1.10
CA PHE A 80 -3.25 12.24 0.43
C PHE A 80 -2.76 13.23 -0.61
N LYS A 81 -3.67 13.97 -1.27
CA LYS A 81 -3.29 15.03 -2.22
C LYS A 81 -2.72 16.25 -1.49
N ALA A 82 -3.25 16.56 -0.30
CA ALA A 82 -2.79 17.67 0.53
C ALA A 82 -1.40 17.41 1.18
N LYS A 83 -1.04 16.14 1.41
CA LYS A 83 0.27 15.75 1.92
C LYS A 83 0.91 14.73 0.98
N PRO A 84 1.63 15.16 -0.07
CA PRO A 84 2.43 14.23 -0.86
C PRO A 84 3.40 13.52 0.09
N GLN A 85 3.15 12.23 0.30
CA GLN A 85 4.13 11.34 0.92
C GLN A 85 5.38 11.48 0.09
N LYS A 86 6.44 12.08 0.65
CA LYS A 86 7.72 12.24 -0.04
C LYS A 86 8.07 10.90 -0.66
N SER A 87 8.09 10.84 -1.99
CA SER A 87 8.41 9.61 -2.70
C SER A 87 9.70 9.08 -2.11
N ILE A 88 9.63 7.88 -1.55
CA ILE A 88 10.83 7.18 -1.11
C ILE A 88 11.61 6.94 -2.39
N LYS A 89 12.61 7.78 -2.66
CA LYS A 89 13.49 7.60 -3.81
C LYS A 89 13.96 6.14 -3.76
N PRO A 90 13.86 5.38 -4.87
CA PRO A 90 14.30 4.00 -4.88
C PRO A 90 15.74 3.97 -4.36
N LYS A 91 16.02 3.11 -3.38
CA LYS A 91 17.38 2.91 -2.89
C LYS A 91 18.24 2.58 -4.11
N VAL A 92 19.22 3.44 -4.38
CA VAL A 92 20.19 3.25 -5.46
C VAL A 92 20.70 1.83 -5.36
N LYS A 93 20.50 1.01 -6.41
CA LYS A 93 21.06 -0.33 -6.46
C LYS A 93 22.57 -0.18 -6.30
N HIS A 94 23.12 -0.63 -5.17
CA HIS A 94 24.56 -0.71 -5.01
C HIS A 94 25.07 -1.57 -6.16
N THR A 95 25.88 -0.99 -7.03
CA THR A 95 26.58 -1.73 -8.09
C THR A 95 27.40 -2.81 -7.39
N LEU A 96 27.02 -4.08 -7.62
CA LEU A 96 27.77 -5.22 -7.12
C LEU A 96 29.16 -5.13 -7.73
N ARG A 97 30.17 -4.86 -6.89
CA ARG A 97 31.57 -4.93 -7.32
C ARG A 97 31.89 -6.41 -7.57
N PRO A 98 32.51 -6.78 -8.70
CA PRO A 98 32.97 -8.14 -8.89
C PRO A 98 33.94 -8.50 -7.76
N LEU A 99 33.73 -9.67 -7.15
CA LEU A 99 34.67 -10.23 -6.17
C LEU A 99 36.04 -10.38 -6.84
N SER A 100 37.12 -10.07 -6.14
CA SER A 100 38.48 -10.31 -6.63
C SER A 100 38.62 -11.80 -6.94
N SER A 101 38.66 -12.14 -8.22
CA SER A 101 38.84 -13.52 -8.68
C SER A 101 40.19 -14.04 -8.19
N ARG A 102 40.18 -15.05 -7.31
CA ARG A 102 41.37 -15.82 -6.91
C ARG A 102 41.74 -16.92 -7.93
N LEU A 103 41.15 -16.89 -9.12
CA LEU A 103 41.62 -17.68 -10.25
C LEU A 103 42.97 -17.09 -10.66
N GLY A 104 44.03 -17.66 -10.08
CA GLY A 104 45.40 -17.41 -10.49
C GLY A 104 45.50 -17.57 -12.00
N SER A 105 46.30 -16.71 -12.61
CA SER A 105 46.65 -16.80 -14.02
C SER A 105 46.94 -18.27 -14.38
N PRO A 106 46.33 -18.81 -15.45
CA PRO A 106 46.70 -20.13 -15.91
C PRO A 106 48.19 -20.05 -16.29
N LYS A 107 49.05 -20.73 -15.54
CA LYS A 107 50.43 -21.00 -15.96
C LYS A 107 50.32 -21.81 -17.25
N GLY A 108 50.45 -21.13 -18.38
CA GLY A 108 50.50 -21.75 -19.69
C GLY A 108 51.60 -22.81 -19.68
N ARG A 109 51.23 -24.06 -19.92
CA ARG A 109 52.16 -25.18 -20.09
C ARG A 109 52.73 -25.24 -21.52
N PHE A 110 52.59 -24.15 -22.27
CA PHE A 110 52.88 -24.00 -23.69
C PHE A 110 53.66 -22.72 -24.03
N ASP A 111 54.36 -22.11 -23.07
CA ASP A 111 55.48 -21.21 -23.41
C ASP A 111 56.74 -22.10 -23.54
N ARG A 112 56.97 -22.56 -24.78
CA ARG A 112 58.23 -23.11 -25.25
C ARG A 112 58.88 -22.08 -26.17
#